data_AF-A0A8B9YRD9-F1
#
_entry.id   AF-A0A8B9YRD9-F1
#
_cell.length_a   1.000
_cell.length_b   1.000
_cell.length_c   1.000
_cell.angle_alpha   90.00
_cell.angle_beta   90.00
_cell.angle_gamma   90.00
#
_symmetry.space_group_name_H-M   'P 1'
#
loop_
_entity.id
_entity.type
_entity.pdbx_description
1 polymer ?
#
loop_
_entity_poly.entity_id
_entity_poly.type
_entity_poly.pdbx_seq_one_letter_code
_entity_poly.pdbx_strand_id
1 'polypeptide(L)'
;ECRWVSSEKKIHLHCFASSYRVIKLLLELFPNMSVGFTAILTCSSASESRQAVREIPLERIVMESDTPHFLLGVFQVLRSVCQCAHPGLALATVREIARVKVLSLSHTLATLRENACRLYSL
;
A
#
# COMPACT_ATOMS: atom_id res chain seq x y z
N GLU A 1 -18.96 -4.16 -17.54
CA GLU A 1 -18.52 -2.75 -17.55
C GLU A 1 -19.29 -1.95 -16.50
N CYS A 2 -18.61 -1.07 -15.76
CA CYS A 2 -19.25 -0.20 -14.77
C CYS A 2 -19.94 0.96 -15.53
N ARG A 3 -21.27 0.92 -15.63
CA ARG A 3 -22.07 1.79 -16.53
C ARG A 3 -21.84 3.31 -16.35
N TRP A 4 -21.28 3.75 -15.22
CA TRP A 4 -21.19 5.16 -14.83
C TRP A 4 -19.77 5.68 -14.61
N VAL A 5 -18.77 4.80 -14.59
CA VAL A 5 -17.38 5.19 -14.32
C VAL A 5 -16.50 4.63 -15.44
N SER A 6 -15.85 5.53 -16.17
CA SER A 6 -14.86 5.15 -17.19
C SER A 6 -13.74 4.32 -16.57
N SER A 7 -13.31 3.27 -17.29
CA SER A 7 -12.15 2.44 -16.93
C SER A 7 -10.87 3.25 -16.77
N GLU A 8 -10.75 4.36 -17.51
CA GLU A 8 -9.55 5.20 -17.55
C GLU A 8 -9.40 6.11 -16.34
N LYS A 9 -10.39 6.15 -15.45
CA LYS A 9 -10.36 7.04 -14.29
C LYS A 9 -9.25 6.60 -13.33
N LYS A 10 -8.44 7.56 -12.88
CA LYS A 10 -7.47 7.36 -11.79
C LYS A 10 -8.25 7.09 -10.50
N ILE A 11 -8.03 5.93 -9.90
CA ILE A 11 -8.71 5.51 -8.65
C ILE A 11 -7.63 5.13 -7.65
N HIS A 12 -7.78 5.60 -6.41
CA HIS A 12 -6.97 5.16 -5.29
C HIS A 12 -7.81 4.33 -4.34
N LEU A 13 -7.56 3.02 -4.28
CA LEU A 13 -8.13 2.19 -3.24
C LEU A 13 -7.28 2.35 -1.97
N HIS A 14 -7.73 3.23 -1.09
CA HIS A 14 -7.05 3.58 0.15
C HIS A 14 -7.03 2.41 1.16
N CYS A 15 -5.93 2.29 1.91
CA CYS A 15 -5.78 1.44 3.10
C CYS A 15 -6.24 -0.02 2.89
N PHE A 16 -5.74 -0.67 1.84
CA PHE A 16 -6.13 -2.03 1.50
C PHE A 16 -5.52 -3.05 2.47
N ALA A 17 -6.37 -3.84 3.10
CA ALA A 17 -6.01 -4.85 4.09
C ALA A 17 -6.69 -6.21 3.87
N SER A 18 -6.98 -6.57 2.61
CA SER A 18 -7.68 -7.82 2.26
C SER A 18 -6.86 -8.69 1.28
N SER A 19 -7.46 -9.79 0.80
CA SER A 19 -6.82 -10.73 -0.12
C SER A 19 -6.90 -10.26 -1.59
N TYR A 20 -6.00 -10.75 -2.43
CA TYR A 20 -6.00 -10.42 -3.87
C TYR A 20 -7.33 -10.75 -4.56
N ARG A 21 -8.01 -11.82 -4.12
CA ARG A 21 -9.30 -12.25 -4.67
C ARG A 21 -10.37 -11.16 -4.59
N VAL A 22 -10.34 -10.33 -3.56
CA VAL A 22 -11.31 -9.24 -3.36
C VAL A 22 -11.10 -8.10 -4.35
N ILE A 23 -9.85 -7.82 -4.71
CA ILE A 23 -9.50 -6.65 -5.53
C ILE A 23 -9.24 -6.97 -7.01
N LYS A 24 -9.01 -8.25 -7.35
CA LYS A 24 -8.67 -8.69 -8.71
C LYS A 24 -9.59 -8.11 -9.78
N LEU A 25 -10.91 -8.22 -9.60
CA LEU A 25 -11.88 -7.72 -10.57
C LEU A 25 -11.80 -6.19 -10.74
N LEU A 26 -11.54 -5.45 -9.65
CA LEU A 26 -11.39 -3.99 -9.73
C LEU A 26 -10.11 -3.59 -10.48
N LEU A 27 -9.01 -4.32 -10.28
CA LEU A 27 -7.76 -4.10 -11.02
C LEU A 27 -7.91 -4.37 -12.51
N GLU A 28 -8.72 -5.37 -12.88
CA GLU A 28 -9.04 -5.69 -14.27
C GLU A 28 -9.95 -4.64 -14.92
N LEU A 29 -10.96 -4.14 -14.18
CA LEU A 29 -11.91 -3.14 -14.69
C LEU A 29 -11.33 -1.73 -14.79
N PHE A 30 -10.39 -1.38 -13.91
CA PHE A 30 -9.81 -0.03 -13.83
C PHE A 30 -8.29 -0.12 -13.95
N PRO A 31 -7.72 -0.12 -15.17
CA PRO A 31 -6.27 -0.23 -15.38
C PRO A 31 -5.46 0.87 -14.67
N ASN A 32 -6.05 2.06 -14.50
CA ASN A 32 -5.43 3.20 -13.84
C ASN A 32 -5.68 3.26 -12.31
N MET A 33 -6.22 2.20 -11.71
CA MET A 33 -6.39 2.10 -10.26
C MET A 33 -5.05 1.75 -9.58
N SER A 34 -4.75 2.46 -8.49
CA SER A 34 -3.66 2.17 -7.56
C SER A 34 -4.19 1.75 -6.19
N VAL A 35 -3.42 0.95 -5.47
CA VAL A 35 -3.80 0.33 -4.20
C VAL A 35 -2.88 0.83 -3.09
N GLY A 36 -3.47 1.41 -2.06
CA GLY A 36 -2.77 1.91 -0.89
C GLY A 36 -2.52 0.84 0.14
N PHE A 37 -1.30 0.80 0.69
CA PHE A 37 -0.96 -0.08 1.80
C PHE A 37 -0.30 0.71 2.94
N THR A 38 -0.53 0.26 4.16
CA THR A 38 0.00 0.84 5.40
C THR A 38 0.94 -0.12 6.13
N ALA A 39 1.43 0.31 7.30
CA ALA A 39 2.27 -0.52 8.16
C ALA A 39 1.57 -1.78 8.70
N ILE A 40 0.28 -2.00 8.42
CA ILE A 40 -0.41 -3.27 8.69
C ILE A 40 0.32 -4.47 8.09
N LEU A 41 1.04 -4.27 6.97
CA LEU A 41 1.85 -5.31 6.34
C LEU A 41 2.91 -5.90 7.28
N THR A 42 3.34 -5.16 8.30
CA THR A 42 4.32 -5.61 9.29
C THR A 42 3.74 -6.56 10.36
N CYS A 43 2.42 -6.64 10.49
CA CYS A 43 1.76 -7.51 11.46
C CYS A 43 1.79 -8.97 11.01
N SER A 44 2.13 -9.90 11.90
CA SER A 44 2.14 -11.35 11.59
C SER A 44 0.82 -11.85 10.99
N SER A 45 -0.33 -11.33 11.45
CA SER A 45 -1.67 -11.66 10.97
C SER A 45 -2.00 -11.18 9.54
N ALA A 46 -1.26 -10.22 8.98
CA ALA A 46 -1.57 -9.63 7.67
C ALA A 46 -1.08 -10.49 6.47
N SER A 47 -1.22 -11.81 6.55
CA SER A 47 -0.75 -12.76 5.53
C SER A 47 -1.44 -12.54 4.19
N GLU A 48 -2.76 -12.34 4.19
CA GLU A 48 -3.55 -12.10 2.98
C GLU A 48 -3.19 -10.78 2.30
N SER A 49 -2.98 -9.71 3.07
CA SER A 49 -2.57 -8.41 2.54
C SER A 49 -1.18 -8.49 1.91
N ARG A 50 -0.23 -9.20 2.55
CA ARG A 50 1.08 -9.47 1.94
C ARG A 50 0.97 -10.32 0.69
N GLN A 51 0.07 -11.30 0.64
CA GLN A 51 -0.19 -12.04 -0.59
C GLN A 51 -0.70 -11.13 -1.70
N ALA A 52 -1.64 -10.22 -1.40
CA ALA A 52 -2.10 -9.23 -2.36
C ALA A 52 -0.97 -8.34 -2.88
N VAL A 53 -0.07 -7.88 -2.01
CA VAL A 53 1.14 -7.14 -2.43
C VAL A 53 2.00 -7.96 -3.39
N ARG A 54 2.16 -9.28 -3.21
CA ARG A 54 2.91 -10.11 -4.16
C ARG A 54 2.27 -10.06 -5.55
N GLU A 55 0.95 -10.21 -5.62
CA GLU A 55 0.20 -10.35 -6.87
C GLU A 55 -0.02 -9.02 -7.61
N ILE A 56 -0.22 -7.90 -6.91
CA ILE A 56 -0.49 -6.58 -7.53
C ILE A 56 0.81 -6.00 -8.12
N PRO A 57 0.88 -5.57 -9.40
CA PRO A 57 2.08 -4.94 -9.97
C PRO A 57 2.59 -3.77 -9.12
N LEU A 58 3.92 -3.63 -8.99
CA LEU A 58 4.50 -2.60 -8.11
C LEU A 58 4.07 -1.19 -8.53
N GLU A 59 3.91 -0.97 -9.83
CA GLU A 59 3.49 0.26 -10.51
C GLU A 59 2.03 0.66 -10.16
N ARG A 60 1.29 -0.26 -9.54
CA ARG A 60 -0.09 -0.06 -9.08
C ARG A 60 -0.21 0.02 -7.56
N ILE A 61 0.92 0.14 -6.85
CA ILE A 61 0.94 0.26 -5.40
C ILE A 61 1.33 1.69 -5.00
N VAL A 62 0.68 2.23 -3.96
CA VAL A 62 1.11 3.47 -3.29
C VAL A 62 1.32 3.21 -1.79
N MET A 63 2.32 3.86 -1.20
CA MET A 63 2.56 3.75 0.24
C MET A 63 1.73 4.76 1.03
N GLU A 64 1.28 4.34 2.20
CA GLU A 64 0.52 5.16 3.13
C GLU A 64 1.09 5.00 4.56
N SER A 65 0.92 6.03 5.38
CA SER A 65 1.08 5.89 6.84
C SER A 65 -0.26 5.71 7.54
N ASP A 66 -1.30 6.36 7.02
CA ASP A 66 -2.61 6.53 7.67
C ASP A 66 -2.50 6.99 9.14
N THR A 67 -1.54 7.89 9.37
CA THR A 67 -1.31 8.54 10.67
C THR A 67 -2.58 9.27 11.12
N PRO A 68 -2.99 9.16 12.40
CA PRO A 68 -2.27 8.67 13.58
C PRO A 68 -2.35 7.16 13.85
N HIS A 69 -2.97 6.38 12.96
CA HIS A 69 -3.17 4.94 13.13
C HIS A 69 -1.92 4.12 12.73
N PHE A 70 -1.98 2.79 12.89
CA PHE A 70 -0.91 1.85 12.45
C PHE A 70 0.46 1.98 13.14
N LEU A 71 0.49 2.31 14.43
CA LEU A 71 1.68 2.09 15.28
C LEU A 71 1.88 0.59 15.56
N LEU A 72 2.40 -0.14 14.58
CA LEU A 72 2.43 -1.61 14.52
C LEU A 72 3.85 -2.18 14.41
N GLY A 73 3.99 -3.49 14.69
CA GLY A 73 5.25 -4.22 14.60
C GLY A 73 6.31 -3.74 15.62
N VAL A 74 7.53 -3.49 15.15
CA VAL A 74 8.67 -3.03 15.97
C VAL A 74 8.36 -1.73 16.74
N PHE A 75 7.46 -0.90 16.20
CA PHE A 75 7.07 0.38 16.81
C PHE A 75 6.03 0.24 17.93
N GLN A 76 5.43 -0.94 18.15
CA GLN A 76 4.55 -1.15 19.31
C GLN A 76 5.30 -1.02 20.64
N VAL A 77 6.60 -1.33 20.66
CA VAL A 77 7.47 -1.15 21.83
C VAL A 77 7.55 0.33 22.24
N LEU A 78 7.31 1.26 21.30
CA LEU A 78 7.31 2.70 21.55
C LEU A 78 5.99 3.23 22.10
N ARG A 79 4.98 2.40 22.37
CA ARG A 79 3.69 2.88 22.92
C ARG A 79 3.83 3.62 24.25
N SER A 80 4.85 3.31 25.04
CA SER A 80 5.19 4.04 26.27
C SER A 80 5.77 5.43 26.00
N VAL A 81 6.29 5.68 24.80
CA VAL A 81 6.96 6.92 24.37
C VAL A 81 6.05 7.75 23.46
N CYS A 82 5.26 7.12 22.59
CA CYS A 82 4.40 7.76 21.62
C CYS A 82 3.09 6.97 21.46
N GLN A 83 1.96 7.65 21.61
CA GLN A 83 0.63 7.02 21.56
C GLN A 83 0.05 6.95 20.14
N CYS A 84 0.66 7.63 19.18
CA CYS A 84 0.23 7.68 17.78
C CYS A 84 1.37 7.35 16.81
N ALA A 85 1.02 6.96 15.59
CA ALA A 85 1.99 6.87 14.51
C ALA A 85 2.43 8.26 14.04
N HIS A 86 3.51 8.29 13.26
CA HIS A 86 4.05 9.49 12.61
C HIS A 86 4.17 9.22 11.11
N PRO A 87 4.01 10.22 10.21
CA PRO A 87 4.06 9.98 8.76
C PRO A 87 5.37 9.36 8.28
N GLY A 88 6.48 9.66 8.95
CA GLY A 88 7.80 9.06 8.70
C GLY A 88 7.84 7.53 8.87
N LEU A 89 6.87 6.95 9.58
CA LEU A 89 6.73 5.49 9.71
C LEU A 89 6.25 4.81 8.42
N ALA A 90 5.80 5.56 7.41
CA ALA A 90 5.47 4.99 6.09
C ALA A 90 6.65 4.22 5.46
N LEU A 91 7.90 4.56 5.83
CA LEU A 91 9.09 3.81 5.39
C LEU A 91 9.07 2.33 5.84
N ALA A 92 8.41 2.02 6.96
CA ALA A 92 8.21 0.64 7.39
C ALA A 92 7.34 -0.14 6.39
N THR A 93 6.31 0.51 5.85
CA THR A 93 5.49 -0.03 4.75
C THR A 93 6.35 -0.32 3.52
N VAL A 94 7.19 0.64 3.10
CA VAL A 94 8.05 0.49 1.91
C VAL A 94 9.01 -0.69 2.06
N ARG A 95 9.64 -0.81 3.25
CA ARG A 95 10.55 -1.93 3.55
C ARG A 95 9.84 -3.28 3.46
N GLU A 96 8.62 -3.35 3.94
CA GLU A 96 7.84 -4.59 3.90
C GLU A 96 7.38 -4.92 2.48
N ILE A 97 6.96 -3.92 1.69
CA ILE A 97 6.67 -4.11 0.25
C ILE A 97 7.91 -4.64 -0.49
N ALA A 98 9.08 -4.03 -0.30
CA ALA A 98 10.33 -4.44 -0.92
C ALA A 98 10.69 -5.90 -0.56
N ARG A 99 10.52 -6.27 0.72
CA ARG A 99 10.75 -7.63 1.21
C ARG A 99 9.80 -8.64 0.55
N VAL A 100 8.52 -8.32 0.48
CA VAL A 100 7.48 -9.20 -0.09
C VAL A 100 7.66 -9.36 -1.60
N LYS A 101 8.07 -8.29 -2.30
CA LYS A 101 8.34 -8.26 -3.74
C LYS A 101 9.70 -8.82 -4.14
N VAL A 102 10.61 -9.02 -3.18
CA VAL A 102 12.01 -9.42 -3.43
C VAL A 102 12.72 -8.40 -4.33
N LEU A 103 12.57 -7.11 -3.99
CA LEU A 103 13.17 -5.98 -4.71
C LEU A 103 14.07 -5.16 -3.76
N SER A 104 14.95 -4.34 -4.33
CA SER A 104 15.73 -3.41 -3.53
C SER A 104 14.85 -2.30 -2.94
N LEU A 105 15.22 -1.82 -1.75
CA LEU A 105 14.49 -0.74 -1.08
C LEU A 105 14.49 0.55 -1.90
N SER A 106 15.62 0.89 -2.52
CA SER A 106 15.76 2.10 -3.35
C SER A 106 14.87 2.05 -4.59
N HIS A 107 14.86 0.92 -5.30
CA HIS A 107 13.98 0.73 -6.46
C HIS A 107 12.51 0.81 -6.05
N THR A 108 12.14 0.10 -4.98
CA THR A 108 10.77 0.09 -4.46
C THR A 108 10.32 1.51 -4.10
N LEU A 109 11.12 2.26 -3.34
CA LEU A 109 10.80 3.63 -2.95
C LEU A 109 10.64 4.55 -4.16
N ALA A 110 11.54 4.45 -5.15
CA ALA A 110 11.49 5.25 -6.36
C ALA A 110 10.20 4.99 -7.15
N THR A 111 9.85 3.71 -7.37
CA THR A 111 8.62 3.33 -8.08
C THR A 111 7.36 3.79 -7.33
N LEU A 112 7.29 3.57 -6.01
CA LEU A 112 6.12 3.99 -5.22
C LEU A 112 5.95 5.52 -5.24
N ARG A 113 7.05 6.28 -5.24
CA ARG A 113 7.02 7.75 -5.40
C ARG A 113 6.48 8.14 -6.78
N GLU A 114 6.95 7.50 -7.85
CA GLU A 114 6.47 7.77 -9.20
C GLU A 114 4.98 7.44 -9.35
N ASN A 115 4.52 6.34 -8.75
CA ASN A 115 3.11 5.97 -8.75
C ASN A 115 2.24 7.04 -8.09
N ALA A 116 2.67 7.55 -6.92
CA ALA A 116 1.96 8.64 -6.24
C ALA A 116 1.93 9.92 -7.09
N CYS A 117 3.05 10.31 -7.71
CA CYS A 117 3.09 11.44 -8.63
C CYS A 117 2.12 11.26 -9.81
N ARG A 118 2.10 10.08 -10.43
CA ARG A 118 1.20 9.74 -11.54
C ARG A 118 -0.28 9.78 -11.11
N LEU A 119 -0.59 9.25 -9.92
CA LEU A 119 -1.94 9.13 -9.39
C LEU A 119 -2.53 10.50 -9.04
N TYR A 120 -1.77 11.33 -8.31
CA TYR A 120 -2.21 12.64 -7.83
C TYR A 120 -1.83 13.81 -8.72
N SER A 121 -1.08 13.58 -9.79
CA SER A 121 -0.61 14.62 -10.72
C SER A 121 0.26 15.67 -10.01
N LEU A 122 1.22 15.19 -9.22
CA LEU A 122 2.20 16.00 -8.47
C LEU A 122 3.47 16.29 -9.29
#